data_AF-A0A7C5P8H2-F1
#
_entry.id   AF-A0A7C5P8H2-F1
#
_cell.length_a   1.000
_cell.length_b   1.000
_cell.length_c   1.000
_cell.angle_alpha   90.00
_cell.angle_beta   90.00
_cell.angle_gamma   90.00
#
_symmetry.space_group_name_H-M   'P 1'
#
loop_
_entity.id
_entity.type
_entity.pdbx_description
1 polymer ?
#
loop_
_entity_poly.entity_id
_entity_poly.type
_entity_poly.pdbx_seq_one_letter_code
_entity_poly.pdbx_strand_id
1 'polypeptide(L)' 'REKLDKKMTEAFWGVYNIHKEKNIHMRDAAYVRAVSRVYEAMKARGWVKK' A
#
# COMPACT_ATOMS: atom_id res chain seq x y z
N ARG A 1 -22.94 -3.17 2.81
CA ARG A 1 -22.43 -1.78 2.94
C ARG A 1 -21.23 -1.74 3.88
N GLU A 2 -21.31 -2.30 5.08
CA GLU A 2 -20.21 -2.38 6.06
C GLU A 2 -18.89 -2.93 5.52
N LYS A 3 -18.92 -4.03 4.73
CA LYS A 3 -17.70 -4.61 4.14
C LYS A 3 -16.97 -3.65 3.19
N LEU A 4 -17.71 -2.83 2.45
CA LEU A 4 -17.14 -1.84 1.54
C LEU A 4 -16.50 -0.71 2.33
N ASP A 5 -17.22 -0.18 3.31
CA ASP A 5 -16.76 0.91 4.17
C ASP A 5 -15.46 0.54 4.91
N LYS A 6 -15.42 -0.67 5.49
CA LYS A 6 -14.21 -1.21 6.12
C LYS A 6 -13.02 -1.26 5.15
N LYS A 7 -13.22 -1.81 3.96
CA LYS A 7 -12.15 -1.93 2.95
C LYS A 7 -11.63 -0.58 2.47
N MET A 8 -12.53 0.37 2.21
CA MET A 8 -12.15 1.71 1.75
C MET A 8 -11.45 2.51 2.84
N THR A 9 -11.91 2.41 4.09
CA THR A 9 -11.30 3.06 5.25
C THR A 9 -9.88 2.54 5.51
N GLU A 10 -9.68 1.21 5.50
CA GLU A 10 -8.35 0.60 5.62
C GLU A 10 -7.41 0.98 4.45
N ALA A 11 -7.95 1.11 3.24
CA ALA A 11 -7.20 1.53 2.06
C ALA A 11 -6.76 2.99 2.15
N PHE A 12 -7.63 3.89 2.61
CA PHE A 12 -7.30 5.31 2.79
C PHE A 12 -6.20 5.50 3.84
N TRP A 13 -6.39 4.94 5.04
CA TRP A 13 -5.46 5.15 6.16
C TRP A 13 -4.05 4.69 5.85
N GLY A 14 -3.87 3.52 5.22
CA GLY A 14 -2.51 3.09 4.89
C GLY A 14 -1.87 3.87 3.73
N VAL A 15 -2.62 4.58 2.88
CA VAL A 15 -2.00 5.55 1.94
C VAL A 15 -1.62 6.82 2.68
N TYR A 16 -2.49 7.31 3.55
CA TYR A 16 -2.25 8.50 4.36
C TYR A 16 -1.02 8.36 5.27
N ASN A 17 -0.87 7.20 5.92
CA ASN A 17 0.30 6.92 6.76
C ASN A 17 1.60 6.97 5.95
N ILE A 18 1.64 6.38 4.75
CA ILE A 18 2.82 6.43 3.87
C ILE A 18 3.11 7.87 3.43
N HIS A 19 2.07 8.64 3.09
CA HIS A 19 2.21 10.07 2.77
C HIS A 19 2.86 10.84 3.94
N LYS A 20 2.43 10.59 5.17
CA LYS A 20 2.98 11.25 6.37
C LYS A 20 4.39 10.78 6.72
N GLU A 21 4.64 9.48 6.68
CA GLU A 21 5.94 8.88 7.00
C GLU A 21 7.04 9.31 6.02
N LYS A 22 6.71 9.34 4.72
CA LYS A 22 7.69 9.66 3.67
C LYS A 22 7.66 11.10 3.20
N ASN A 23 6.69 11.90 3.67
CA ASN A 23 6.44 13.28 3.25
C ASN A 23 6.37 13.45 1.71
N ILE A 24 5.65 12.53 1.04
CA ILE A 24 5.47 12.50 -0.43
C ILE A 24 4.02 12.76 -0.78
N HIS A 25 3.68 13.23 -1.99
CA HIS A 25 2.28 13.44 -2.36
C HIS A 25 1.43 12.17 -2.23
N MET A 26 0.14 12.33 -1.90
CA MET A 26 -0.80 11.21 -1.71
C MET A 26 -0.88 10.27 -2.92
N ARG A 27 -0.73 10.81 -4.14
CA ARG A 27 -0.68 10.01 -5.38
C ARG A 27 0.54 9.08 -5.39
N ASP A 28 1.71 9.60 -5.05
CA ASP A 28 2.95 8.82 -5.01
C ASP A 28 2.92 7.80 -3.87
N ALA A 29 2.35 8.17 -2.72
CA ALA A 29 2.12 7.24 -1.62
C ALA A 29 1.21 6.06 -2.02
N ALA A 30 0.18 6.31 -2.83
CA ALA A 30 -0.68 5.24 -3.36
C ALA A 30 0.11 4.30 -4.29
N TYR A 31 0.95 4.84 -5.18
CA TYR A 31 1.84 4.02 -6.02
C TYR A 31 2.81 3.19 -5.20
N VAL A 32 3.46 3.78 -4.18
CA VAL A 32 4.35 3.06 -3.27
C VAL A 32 3.59 1.92 -2.59
N ARG A 33 2.39 2.15 -2.07
CA ARG A 33 1.58 1.10 -1.44
C ARG A 33 1.23 -0.04 -2.40
N ALA A 34 0.88 0.29 -3.64
CA ALA A 34 0.51 -0.70 -4.65
C ALA A 34 1.72 -1.57 -5.06
N VAL A 35 2.86 -0.95 -5.35
CA VAL A 35 4.08 -1.64 -5.78
C VAL A 35 4.67 -2.48 -4.65
N SER A 36 4.74 -1.96 -3.42
CA SER A 36 5.27 -2.70 -2.27
C SER A 36 4.51 -4.01 -2.03
N ARG A 37 3.17 -4.00 -2.12
CA ARG A 37 2.36 -5.23 -1.94
C ARG A 37 2.70 -6.31 -2.98
N VAL A 38 2.88 -5.92 -4.24
CA VAL A 38 3.24 -6.87 -5.31
C VAL A 38 4.66 -7.38 -5.08
N TYR A 39 5.60 -6.49 -4.79
CA TYR A 39 6.99 -6.85 -4.54
C TYR A 39 7.14 -7.80 -3.34
N GLU A 40 6.44 -7.55 -2.23
CA GLU A 40 6.42 -8.42 -1.05
C GLU A 40 5.88 -9.81 -1.41
N ALA A 41 4.80 -9.89 -2.19
CA ALA A 41 4.25 -11.16 -2.66
C ALA A 41 5.22 -11.92 -3.58
N MET A 42 5.90 -11.23 -4.50
CA MET A 42 6.92 -11.82 -5.37
C MET A 42 8.10 -12.35 -4.56
N LYS A 43 8.56 -11.60 -3.55
CA LYS A 43 9.63 -12.00 -2.65
C LYS A 43 9.24 -13.21 -1.80
N ALA A 44 8.03 -13.22 -1.25
CA ALA A 44 7.51 -14.35 -0.47
C ALA A 44 7.39 -15.64 -1.30
N ARG A 45 7.12 -15.51 -2.60
CA ARG A 45 7.08 -16.64 -3.56
C ARG A 45 8.46 -17.05 -4.07
N GLY A 46 9.53 -16.35 -3.67
CA GLY A 46 10.90 -16.62 -4.12
C GLY A 46 11.18 -16.20 -5.57
N TRP A 47 10.32 -15.39 -6.19
CA TRP A 47 10.51 -14.93 -7.59
C TRP A 47 11.66 -13.94 -7.73
N VAL A 48 11.97 -13.19 -6.67
CA VAL A 48 13.05 -12.21 -6.62
C VAL A 48 13.97 -12.54 -5.45
N LYS A 49 15.26 -12.72 -5.74
CA LYS A 49 16.32 -12.80 -4.72
C LYS A 49 16.77 -11.38 -4.39
N LYS A 50 17.00 -11.15 -3.09
CA LYS A 50 17.28 -9.84 -2.50
C LYS A 50 18.59 -9.26 -3.01
#